data_AF-A0A7J6X098-F1
#
_entry.id   AF-A0A7J6X098-F1
#
_cell.length_a   1.000
_cell.length_b   1.000
_cell.length_c   1.000
_cell.angle_alpha   90.00
_cell.angle_beta   90.00
_cell.angle_gamma   90.00
#
_symmetry.space_group_name_H-M   'P 1'
#
loop_
_entity.id
_entity.type
_entity.pdbx_description
1 polymer ?
#
loop_
_entity_poly.entity_id
_entity_poly.type
_entity_poly.pdbx_seq_one_letter_code
_entity_poly.pdbx_strand_id
1 'polypeptide(L)'
;TELLRIIPRGMMRNFSNLEILALQVPILSGDFDEEMHGNIINELQCLKQLKYLDITISDFKDLEKFVSDPCLCNCTRVLRVRGCKEITLRLSVGHFKQLRDLIISNCSKLQELFFNWITNNDEKEVRLFENLEKMHFLNLPKLVISWDVRNLQCEHFRKLRFVYLEECDAIVEITWLLLVPNLQLLWIEDCGGLEEIISSSEEFGVAYDKNTFSNLKTFVLKGLPNLQSICGMNALPFPSLETIHVRRCPKLRRLPVDSNSAKNTLKKIKGEEEWWEGLEWENETIKARFIQMYEC
;
A
#
# COMPACT_ATOMS: atom_id res chain seq x y z
N THR A 1 27.60 -2.08 15.89
CA THR A 1 27.34 -2.49 14.49
C THR A 1 27.55 -1.26 13.63
N GLU A 2 28.73 -1.10 13.04
CA GLU A 2 28.95 -0.01 12.08
C GLU A 2 28.09 -0.29 10.85
N LEU A 3 27.10 0.56 10.61
CA LEU A 3 26.38 0.61 9.35
C LEU A 3 27.41 0.99 8.27
N LEU A 4 27.63 0.11 7.30
CA LEU A 4 28.39 0.44 6.09
C LEU A 4 27.61 1.50 5.30
N ARG A 5 27.77 2.77 5.68
CA ARG A 5 27.02 3.92 5.14
C ARG A 5 27.41 4.28 3.71
N ILE A 6 28.60 3.86 3.26
CA ILE A 6 29.10 4.06 1.91
C ILE A 6 29.71 2.74 1.46
N ILE A 7 29.16 2.14 0.39
CA ILE A 7 29.81 1.00 -0.27
C ILE A 7 30.95 1.58 -1.12
N PRO A 8 32.23 1.28 -0.81
CA PRO A 8 33.36 1.73 -1.60
C PRO A 8 33.24 1.25 -3.05
N ARG A 9 33.66 2.10 -4.00
CA ARG A 9 33.69 1.73 -5.42
C ARG A 9 34.56 0.48 -5.64
N GLY A 10 34.06 -0.46 -6.42
CA GLY A 10 34.68 -1.74 -6.73
C GLY A 10 34.51 -2.81 -5.65
N MET A 11 33.96 -2.50 -4.47
CA MET A 11 33.84 -3.47 -3.38
C MET A 11 32.92 -4.64 -3.77
N MET A 12 31.82 -4.38 -4.47
CA MET A 12 30.84 -5.41 -4.79
C MET A 12 31.36 -6.44 -5.79
N ARG A 13 32.41 -6.12 -6.55
CA ARG A 13 33.05 -7.06 -7.49
C ARG A 13 33.66 -8.27 -6.80
N ASN A 14 34.07 -8.12 -5.53
CA ASN A 14 34.64 -9.22 -4.74
C ASN A 14 33.57 -10.22 -4.28
N PHE A 15 32.29 -9.89 -4.44
CA PHE A 15 31.16 -10.70 -4.00
C PHE A 15 30.34 -11.22 -5.20
N SER A 16 30.99 -11.56 -6.32
CA SER A 16 30.32 -12.00 -7.55
C SER A 16 29.39 -13.21 -7.41
N ASN A 17 29.58 -14.04 -6.38
CA ASN A 17 28.73 -15.19 -6.03
C ASN A 17 27.61 -14.86 -5.04
N LEU A 18 27.43 -13.58 -4.65
CA LEU A 18 26.42 -13.19 -3.67
C LEU A 18 25.02 -13.38 -4.25
N GLU A 19 24.22 -14.19 -3.56
CA GLU A 19 22.82 -14.46 -3.95
C GLU A 19 21.80 -13.60 -3.20
N ILE A 20 22.15 -13.15 -1.98
CA ILE A 20 21.25 -12.41 -1.10
C ILE A 20 21.97 -11.14 -0.65
N LEU A 21 21.31 -10.01 -0.86
CA LEU A 21 21.79 -8.72 -0.39
C LEU A 21 20.64 -7.92 0.21
N ALA A 22 20.85 -7.40 1.42
CA ALA A 22 19.93 -6.52 2.09
C ALA A 22 20.65 -5.24 2.52
N LEU A 23 20.22 -4.12 1.95
CA LEU A 23 20.74 -2.78 2.16
C LEU A 23 19.64 -1.95 2.81
N GLN A 24 19.47 -2.19 4.11
CA GLN A 24 18.41 -1.59 4.91
C GLN A 24 18.91 -0.31 5.57
N VAL A 25 18.14 0.77 5.40
CA VAL A 25 18.18 1.91 6.34
C VAL A 25 17.01 1.70 7.31
N PRO A 26 17.22 1.76 8.64
CA PRO A 26 16.15 1.58 9.60
C PRO A 26 14.97 2.55 9.37
N ILE A 27 13.75 2.01 9.49
CA ILE A 27 12.48 2.75 9.32
C ILE A 27 12.09 3.47 10.64
N LEU A 28 12.81 3.23 11.74
CA LEU A 28 12.42 3.72 13.07
C LEU A 28 12.97 5.12 13.36
N SER A 29 12.05 5.97 13.83
CA SER A 29 12.20 7.33 14.36
C SER A 29 12.54 8.43 13.36
N GLY A 30 11.73 9.50 13.43
CA GLY A 30 11.90 10.74 12.69
C GLY A 30 13.30 11.31 12.83
N ASP A 31 13.68 12.09 11.82
CA ASP A 31 14.97 12.77 11.68
C ASP A 31 16.19 11.86 11.61
N PHE A 32 16.27 11.09 10.53
CA PHE A 32 17.56 10.76 9.95
C PHE A 32 17.51 11.00 8.45
N ASP A 33 18.04 12.14 8.02
CA ASP A 33 18.57 12.37 6.66
C ASP A 33 19.82 11.48 6.46
N GLU A 34 19.70 10.18 6.67
CA GLU A 34 20.76 9.23 6.31
C GLU A 34 20.58 8.90 4.83
N GLU A 35 20.99 9.85 3.99
CA GLU A 35 21.14 9.62 2.55
C GLU A 35 22.22 8.54 2.33
N MET A 36 21.84 7.45 1.68
CA MET A 36 22.83 6.50 1.17
C MET A 36 23.55 7.14 -0.03
N HIS A 37 24.64 7.84 0.25
CA HIS A 37 25.40 8.57 -0.75
C HIS A 37 26.31 7.65 -1.56
N GLY A 38 26.09 7.58 -2.89
CA GLY A 38 27.03 6.99 -3.84
C GLY A 38 26.35 6.15 -4.92
N ASN A 39 27.05 5.96 -6.05
CA ASN A 39 26.63 5.14 -7.20
C ASN A 39 26.48 3.64 -6.84
N ILE A 40 25.63 3.30 -5.87
CA ILE A 40 25.42 1.92 -5.42
C ILE A 40 24.89 1.06 -6.56
N ILE A 41 24.09 1.65 -7.45
CA ILE A 41 23.50 0.95 -8.59
C ILE A 41 24.59 0.38 -9.49
N ASN A 42 25.67 1.14 -9.74
CA ASN A 42 26.80 0.67 -10.55
C ASN A 42 27.56 -0.48 -9.87
N GLU A 43 27.62 -0.49 -8.54
CA GLU A 43 28.23 -1.59 -7.78
C GLU A 43 27.36 -2.86 -7.83
N LEU A 44 26.05 -2.70 -7.68
CA LEU A 44 25.07 -3.79 -7.73
C LEU A 44 25.02 -4.46 -9.10
N GLN A 45 25.24 -3.71 -10.18
CA GLN A 45 25.29 -4.24 -11.53
C GLN A 45 26.35 -5.34 -11.75
N CYS A 46 27.39 -5.38 -10.91
CA CYS A 46 28.42 -6.42 -10.97
C CYS A 46 27.95 -7.77 -10.36
N LEU A 47 26.87 -7.77 -9.59
CA LEU A 47 26.36 -8.93 -8.85
C LEU A 47 25.36 -9.74 -9.69
N LYS A 48 25.87 -10.55 -10.62
CA LYS A 48 25.03 -11.31 -11.57
C LYS A 48 24.29 -12.50 -10.98
N GLN A 49 24.63 -12.94 -9.77
CA GLN A 49 24.03 -14.10 -9.10
C GLN A 49 22.93 -13.72 -8.08
N LEU A 50 22.58 -12.44 -7.96
CA LEU A 50 21.56 -12.00 -7.01
C LEU A 50 20.19 -12.62 -7.31
N LYS A 51 19.62 -13.24 -6.28
CA LYS A 51 18.26 -13.82 -6.24
C LYS A 51 17.35 -13.13 -5.24
N TYR A 52 17.94 -12.35 -4.34
CA TYR A 52 17.25 -11.55 -3.34
C TYR A 52 17.97 -10.22 -3.20
N LEU A 53 17.26 -9.13 -3.50
CA LEU A 53 17.68 -7.78 -3.21
C LEU A 53 16.62 -7.08 -2.36
N ASP A 54 17.03 -6.61 -1.19
CA ASP A 54 16.35 -5.60 -0.38
C ASP A 54 17.20 -4.33 -0.46
N ILE A 55 16.61 -3.24 -0.95
CA ILE A 55 17.33 -1.99 -1.18
C ILE A 55 16.51 -0.77 -0.78
N THR A 56 17.20 0.23 -0.24
CA THR A 56 16.69 1.59 -0.05
C THR A 56 17.34 2.54 -1.05
N ILE A 57 16.54 3.30 -1.78
CA ILE A 57 16.97 4.30 -2.76
C ILE A 57 16.40 5.66 -2.33
N SER A 58 17.26 6.67 -2.26
CA SER A 58 16.87 8.03 -1.85
C SER A 58 17.13 9.10 -2.92
N ASP A 59 18.08 8.86 -3.82
CA ASP A 59 18.32 9.72 -4.96
C ASP A 59 17.51 9.27 -6.17
N PHE A 60 16.86 10.22 -6.84
CA PHE A 60 16.02 9.91 -7.99
C PHE A 60 16.81 9.42 -9.21
N LYS A 61 18.01 9.95 -9.46
CA LYS A 61 18.83 9.49 -10.61
C LYS A 61 19.25 8.05 -10.42
N ASP A 62 19.51 7.64 -9.18
CA ASP A 62 19.78 6.24 -8.87
C ASP A 62 18.51 5.37 -8.99
N LEU A 63 17.34 5.89 -8.65
CA LEU A 63 16.07 5.21 -8.89
C LEU A 63 15.80 5.02 -10.39
N GLU A 64 16.03 6.04 -11.23
CA GLU A 64 15.87 5.92 -12.68
C GLU A 64 16.81 4.88 -13.29
N LYS A 65 18.09 4.91 -12.90
CA LYS A 65 19.08 3.90 -13.32
C LYS A 65 18.66 2.50 -12.87
N PHE A 66 18.18 2.38 -11.64
CA PHE A 66 17.75 1.11 -11.06
C PHE A 66 16.54 0.52 -11.81
N VAL A 67 15.50 1.33 -12.02
CA VAL A 67 14.28 0.93 -12.74
C VAL A 67 14.56 0.59 -14.21
N SER A 68 15.63 1.18 -14.77
CA SER A 68 16.12 0.89 -16.12
C SER A 68 16.95 -0.40 -16.22
N ASP A 69 17.35 -1.02 -15.10
CA ASP A 69 18.13 -2.26 -15.07
C ASP A 69 17.23 -3.49 -14.83
N PRO A 70 16.97 -4.32 -15.86
CA PRO A 70 16.08 -5.47 -15.73
C PRO A 70 16.61 -6.54 -14.77
N CYS A 71 17.93 -6.68 -14.62
CA CYS A 71 18.52 -7.68 -13.74
C CYS A 71 18.27 -7.33 -12.28
N LEU A 72 18.49 -6.06 -11.91
CA LEU A 72 18.23 -5.58 -10.55
C LEU A 72 16.74 -5.63 -10.24
N CYS A 73 15.89 -5.14 -11.13
CA CYS A 73 14.44 -5.18 -10.92
C CYS A 73 13.92 -6.62 -10.74
N ASN A 74 14.44 -7.58 -11.50
CA ASN A 74 14.00 -8.97 -11.45
C ASN A 74 14.43 -9.72 -10.16
N CYS A 75 15.57 -9.35 -9.54
CA CYS A 75 16.00 -9.97 -8.28
C CYS A 75 15.52 -9.20 -7.03
N THR A 76 14.90 -8.03 -7.21
CA THR A 76 14.40 -7.20 -6.11
C THR A 76 13.16 -7.80 -5.48
N ARG A 77 13.22 -7.99 -4.16
CA ARG A 77 12.09 -8.43 -3.33
C ARG A 77 11.54 -7.34 -2.44
N VAL A 78 12.38 -6.41 -2.01
CA VAL A 78 11.97 -5.26 -1.20
C VAL A 78 12.57 -4.00 -1.80
N LEU A 79 11.71 -3.06 -2.18
CA LEU A 79 12.11 -1.75 -2.68
C LEU A 79 11.62 -0.69 -1.72
N ARG A 80 12.55 0.05 -1.13
CA ARG A 80 12.26 1.26 -0.34
C ARG A 80 12.68 2.49 -1.10
N VAL A 81 11.75 3.42 -1.32
CA VAL A 81 12.04 4.75 -1.86
C VAL A 81 11.86 5.75 -0.71
N ARG A 82 12.91 6.49 -0.35
CA ARG A 82 12.88 7.42 0.79
C ARG A 82 13.36 8.80 0.41
N GLY A 83 12.64 9.86 0.77
CA GLY A 83 13.14 11.22 0.57
C GLY A 83 13.21 11.64 -0.90
N CYS A 84 12.45 10.98 -1.78
CA CYS A 84 12.44 11.31 -3.21
C CYS A 84 11.90 12.73 -3.40
N LYS A 85 12.67 13.56 -4.09
CA LYS A 85 12.39 14.99 -4.31
C LYS A 85 11.67 15.26 -5.65
N GLU A 86 11.33 14.20 -6.39
CA GLU A 86 10.58 14.32 -7.64
C GLU A 86 9.09 14.48 -7.44
N ILE A 87 8.45 14.99 -8.49
CA ILE A 87 7.01 15.23 -8.53
C ILE A 87 6.26 13.97 -8.97
N THR A 88 6.81 13.21 -9.93
CA THR A 88 6.16 12.03 -10.48
C THR A 88 7.12 10.85 -10.41
N LEU A 89 6.66 9.73 -9.87
CA LEU A 89 7.38 8.46 -9.88
C LEU A 89 6.63 7.45 -10.75
N ARG A 90 7.33 6.88 -11.73
CA ARG A 90 6.80 5.83 -12.60
C ARG A 90 7.43 4.50 -12.27
N LEU A 91 6.61 3.53 -11.87
CA LEU A 91 7.05 2.16 -11.62
C LEU A 91 6.46 1.23 -12.67
N SER A 92 7.35 0.66 -13.49
CA SER A 92 6.98 -0.30 -14.53
C SER A 92 6.82 -1.69 -13.97
N VAL A 93 5.58 -2.15 -13.96
CA VAL A 93 5.19 -3.39 -13.32
C VAL A 93 5.84 -4.62 -13.97
N GLY A 94 6.12 -4.55 -15.27
CA GLY A 94 6.78 -5.62 -16.03
C GLY A 94 8.23 -5.89 -15.59
N HIS A 95 8.91 -4.93 -14.95
CA HIS A 95 10.30 -5.08 -14.52
C HIS A 95 10.42 -5.79 -13.15
N PHE A 96 9.45 -5.61 -12.27
CA PHE A 96 9.50 -6.04 -10.87
C PHE A 96 8.79 -7.37 -10.61
N LYS A 97 9.23 -8.43 -11.29
CA LYS A 97 8.54 -9.74 -11.23
C LYS A 97 8.58 -10.40 -9.85
N GLN A 98 9.60 -10.16 -9.04
CA GLN A 98 9.79 -10.79 -7.72
C GLN A 98 9.52 -9.87 -6.53
N LEU A 99 9.10 -8.63 -6.79
CA LEU A 99 8.88 -7.63 -5.75
C LEU A 99 7.73 -8.07 -4.83
N ARG A 100 8.00 -8.07 -3.52
CA ARG A 100 7.04 -8.44 -2.46
C ARG A 100 6.63 -7.24 -1.63
N ASP A 101 7.58 -6.39 -1.26
CA ASP A 101 7.30 -5.25 -0.39
C ASP A 101 7.73 -3.96 -1.11
N LEU A 102 6.78 -3.05 -1.31
CA LEU A 102 7.03 -1.69 -1.80
C LEU A 102 6.77 -0.70 -0.67
N ILE A 103 7.79 0.09 -0.33
CA ILE A 103 7.72 1.08 0.74
C ILE A 103 8.15 2.43 0.16
N ILE A 104 7.29 3.43 0.21
CA ILE A 104 7.62 4.81 -0.17
C ILE A 104 7.42 5.69 1.06
N SER A 105 8.45 6.45 1.43
CA SER A 105 8.44 7.22 2.67
C SER A 105 9.09 8.59 2.55
N ASN A 106 8.56 9.58 3.25
CA ASN A 106 9.15 10.91 3.38
C ASN A 106 9.39 11.62 2.03
N CYS A 107 8.58 11.35 1.00
CA CYS A 107 8.69 11.99 -0.32
C CYS A 107 7.73 13.18 -0.41
N SER A 108 8.03 14.27 0.29
CA SER A 108 7.14 15.45 0.43
C SER A 108 6.79 16.19 -0.87
N LYS A 109 7.51 15.92 -1.95
CA LYS A 109 7.28 16.49 -3.29
C LYS A 109 6.52 15.56 -4.24
N LEU A 110 6.42 14.27 -3.92
CA LEU A 110 5.81 13.27 -4.78
C LEU A 110 4.30 13.53 -4.86
N GLN A 111 3.86 13.94 -6.04
CA GLN A 111 2.46 14.22 -6.37
C GLN A 111 1.78 13.03 -7.04
N GLU A 112 2.52 12.26 -7.84
CA GLU A 112 1.93 11.16 -8.59
C GLU A 112 2.82 9.92 -8.50
N LEU A 113 2.24 8.82 -8.01
CA LEU A 113 2.78 7.48 -8.20
C LEU A 113 1.99 6.82 -9.32
N PHE A 114 2.64 6.68 -10.47
CA PHE A 114 2.04 6.08 -11.64
C PHE A 114 2.58 4.67 -11.87
N PHE A 115 1.69 3.69 -11.78
CA PHE A 115 2.03 2.32 -12.14
C PHE A 115 1.73 2.09 -13.61
N ASN A 116 2.80 2.00 -14.42
CA ASN A 116 2.68 1.87 -15.86
C ASN A 116 2.93 0.43 -16.34
N TRP A 117 2.33 0.14 -17.48
CA TRP A 117 2.53 -1.09 -18.23
C TRP A 117 3.43 -0.81 -19.44
N ILE A 118 4.60 -1.45 -19.52
CA ILE A 118 5.45 -1.44 -20.71
C ILE A 118 5.60 -2.88 -21.18
N THR A 119 4.93 -3.25 -22.28
CA THR A 119 5.32 -4.42 -23.08
C THR A 119 5.48 -4.07 -24.53
N ASN A 120 6.42 -4.77 -25.16
CA ASN A 120 6.68 -4.70 -26.59
C ASN A 120 5.83 -5.68 -27.41
N ASN A 121 4.87 -6.42 -26.84
CA ASN A 121 4.11 -7.45 -27.58
C ASN A 121 2.67 -7.63 -27.07
N ASP A 122 1.80 -8.02 -28.01
CA ASP A 122 0.37 -8.36 -27.93
C ASP A 122 0.04 -9.56 -27.00
N GLU A 123 0.56 -9.60 -25.78
CA GLU A 123 0.20 -10.64 -24.80
C GLU A 123 -1.13 -10.33 -24.11
N LYS A 124 -2.06 -11.29 -24.18
CA LYS A 124 -3.50 -11.09 -23.99
C LYS A 124 -4.03 -11.08 -22.56
N GLU A 125 -3.24 -11.35 -21.54
CA GLU A 125 -3.65 -11.20 -20.14
C GLU A 125 -2.40 -10.98 -19.31
N VAL A 126 -2.21 -9.80 -18.74
CA VAL A 126 -1.05 -9.59 -17.86
C VAL A 126 -1.41 -9.05 -16.50
N ARG A 127 -0.84 -9.72 -15.50
CA ARG A 127 -1.13 -9.52 -14.08
C ARG A 127 -0.10 -8.56 -13.52
N LEU A 128 -0.56 -7.38 -13.08
CA LEU A 128 0.28 -6.41 -12.39
C LEU A 128 0.73 -6.99 -11.04
N PHE A 129 2.05 -6.95 -10.79
CA PHE A 129 2.70 -7.29 -9.52
C PHE A 129 2.20 -8.61 -8.90
N GLU A 130 2.32 -9.72 -9.61
CA GLU A 130 1.87 -11.05 -9.16
C GLU A 130 2.43 -11.49 -7.79
N ASN A 131 3.54 -10.90 -7.37
CA ASN A 131 4.25 -11.27 -6.15
C ASN A 131 4.21 -10.22 -5.05
N LEU A 132 3.64 -9.03 -5.31
CA LEU A 132 3.60 -7.98 -4.31
C LEU A 132 2.64 -8.38 -3.20
N GLU A 133 3.13 -8.39 -1.97
CA GLU A 133 2.44 -8.79 -0.75
C GLU A 133 2.11 -7.59 0.14
N LYS A 134 2.92 -6.52 0.09
CA LYS A 134 2.77 -5.33 0.94
C LYS A 134 3.03 -4.02 0.20
N MET A 135 2.21 -3.02 0.50
CA MET A 135 2.42 -1.63 0.15
C MET A 135 2.40 -0.76 1.41
N HIS A 136 3.42 0.08 1.57
CA HIS A 136 3.53 1.02 2.67
C HIS A 136 3.83 2.41 2.12
N PHE A 137 2.95 3.37 2.40
CA PHE A 137 3.09 4.76 1.99
C PHE A 137 3.05 5.63 3.24
N LEU A 138 4.16 6.31 3.54
CA LEU A 138 4.35 7.05 4.79
C LEU A 138 4.83 8.48 4.53
N ASN A 139 4.17 9.49 5.11
CA ASN A 139 4.56 10.89 4.97
C ASN A 139 4.70 11.29 3.49
N LEU A 140 3.58 11.20 2.77
CA LEU A 140 3.43 11.51 1.35
C LEU A 140 2.28 12.51 1.17
N PRO A 141 2.41 13.75 1.69
CA PRO A 141 1.31 14.69 1.83
C PRO A 141 0.70 15.17 0.50
N LYS A 142 1.38 14.92 -0.63
CA LYS A 142 0.94 15.34 -1.97
C LYS A 142 0.56 14.18 -2.88
N LEU A 143 0.69 12.94 -2.42
CA LEU A 143 0.58 11.77 -3.27
C LEU A 143 -0.84 11.54 -3.76
N VAL A 144 -0.95 11.32 -5.07
CA VAL A 144 -2.06 10.70 -5.77
C VAL A 144 -1.53 9.43 -6.44
N ILE A 145 -2.32 8.35 -6.40
CA ILE A 145 -1.95 7.08 -7.03
C ILE A 145 -2.77 6.91 -8.30
N SER A 146 -2.08 6.77 -9.42
CA SER A 146 -2.67 6.68 -10.75
C SER A 146 -2.30 5.34 -11.42
N TRP A 147 -3.22 4.81 -12.22
CA TRP A 147 -3.10 3.51 -12.88
C TRP A 147 -3.39 3.62 -14.38
N ASP A 148 -2.77 2.77 -15.20
CA ASP A 148 -3.18 2.64 -16.61
C ASP A 148 -4.53 1.90 -16.69
N VAL A 149 -5.58 2.68 -16.93
CA VAL A 149 -7.01 2.29 -16.93
C VAL A 149 -7.34 1.18 -17.93
N ARG A 150 -6.48 0.97 -18.95
CA ARG A 150 -6.72 0.00 -20.03
C ARG A 150 -6.79 -1.47 -19.59
N ASN A 151 -6.43 -1.79 -18.35
CA ASN A 151 -6.36 -3.17 -17.83
C ASN A 151 -7.19 -3.44 -16.57
N LEU A 152 -8.03 -2.52 -16.10
CA LEU A 152 -8.79 -2.66 -14.84
C LEU A 152 -9.78 -3.85 -14.79
N GLN A 153 -9.95 -4.58 -15.90
CA GLN A 153 -10.77 -5.79 -15.98
C GLN A 153 -10.08 -7.06 -15.43
N CYS A 154 -8.81 -6.98 -15.04
CA CYS A 154 -8.06 -8.12 -14.49
C CYS A 154 -7.92 -8.03 -12.96
N GLU A 155 -8.05 -9.16 -12.27
CA GLU A 155 -7.66 -9.31 -10.86
C GLU A 155 -6.14 -9.10 -10.70
N HIS A 156 -5.73 -7.85 -10.54
CA HIS A 156 -4.36 -7.46 -10.25
C HIS A 156 -4.01 -7.76 -8.77
N PHE A 157 -2.74 -7.63 -8.38
CA PHE A 157 -2.32 -7.68 -6.97
C PHE A 157 -2.82 -8.90 -6.16
N ARG A 158 -2.94 -10.08 -6.77
CA ARG A 158 -3.51 -11.28 -6.12
C ARG A 158 -2.81 -11.69 -4.84
N LYS A 159 -1.54 -11.33 -4.65
CA LYS A 159 -0.79 -11.63 -3.42
C LYS A 159 -0.74 -10.48 -2.43
N LEU A 160 -1.21 -9.29 -2.80
CA LEU A 160 -1.17 -8.11 -1.95
C LEU A 160 -2.20 -8.30 -0.84
N ARG A 161 -1.69 -8.29 0.39
CA ARG A 161 -2.45 -8.62 1.59
C ARG A 161 -2.44 -7.47 2.59
N PHE A 162 -1.45 -6.60 2.53
CA PHE A 162 -1.26 -5.55 3.51
C PHE A 162 -1.04 -4.20 2.83
N VAL A 163 -1.91 -3.25 3.14
CA VAL A 163 -1.80 -1.86 2.69
C VAL A 163 -1.76 -0.97 3.91
N TYR A 164 -0.71 -0.15 3.99
CA TYR A 164 -0.49 0.83 5.06
C TYR A 164 -0.35 2.21 4.44
N LEU A 165 -1.20 3.14 4.88
CA LEU A 165 -1.15 4.55 4.53
C LEU A 165 -0.98 5.36 5.82
N GLU A 166 0.02 6.22 5.87
CA GLU A 166 0.29 7.09 7.01
C GLU A 166 0.66 8.48 6.50
N GLU A 167 0.03 9.53 7.01
CA GLU A 167 0.32 10.93 6.63
C GLU A 167 0.29 11.19 5.10
N CYS A 168 -0.78 10.73 4.43
CA CYS A 168 -0.98 10.87 2.98
C CYS A 168 -2.16 11.81 2.65
N ASP A 169 -2.01 13.09 2.98
CA ASP A 169 -3.11 14.06 3.01
C ASP A 169 -3.77 14.40 1.66
N ALA A 170 -3.10 14.18 0.53
CA ALA A 170 -3.68 14.45 -0.78
C ALA A 170 -4.57 13.30 -1.31
N ILE A 171 -4.53 12.13 -0.67
CA ILE A 171 -5.37 11.00 -1.05
C ILE A 171 -6.79 11.27 -0.58
N VAL A 172 -7.70 11.49 -1.52
CA VAL A 172 -9.13 11.70 -1.26
C VAL A 172 -9.92 10.38 -1.26
N GLU A 173 -9.50 9.43 -2.10
CA GLU A 173 -10.10 8.10 -2.21
C GLU A 173 -9.07 7.02 -2.58
N ILE A 174 -9.40 5.74 -2.33
CA ILE A 174 -8.52 4.59 -2.62
C ILE A 174 -9.27 3.43 -3.31
N THR A 175 -10.11 3.76 -4.30
CA THR A 175 -10.94 2.81 -5.05
C THR A 175 -10.11 1.77 -5.81
N TRP A 176 -8.82 2.02 -6.04
CA TRP A 176 -7.88 1.02 -6.55
C TRP A 176 -7.75 -0.22 -5.67
N LEU A 177 -8.21 -0.19 -4.41
CA LEU A 177 -8.36 -1.39 -3.57
C LEU A 177 -9.32 -2.44 -4.16
N LEU A 178 -10.22 -2.06 -5.09
CA LEU A 178 -11.02 -3.02 -5.86
C LEU A 178 -10.15 -3.96 -6.71
N LEU A 179 -8.92 -3.54 -7.03
CA LEU A 179 -7.91 -4.33 -7.74
C LEU A 179 -7.13 -5.27 -6.80
N VAL A 180 -7.48 -5.35 -5.51
CA VAL A 180 -6.72 -6.08 -4.48
C VAL A 180 -7.63 -7.15 -3.82
N PRO A 181 -7.91 -8.27 -4.51
CA PRO A 181 -8.95 -9.22 -4.09
C PRO A 181 -8.62 -9.99 -2.80
N ASN A 182 -7.34 -10.05 -2.43
CA ASN A 182 -6.85 -10.82 -1.28
C ASN A 182 -6.33 -9.93 -0.14
N LEU A 183 -6.79 -8.67 -0.07
CA LEU A 183 -6.46 -7.76 1.02
C LEU A 183 -6.88 -8.37 2.37
N GLN A 184 -5.95 -8.43 3.32
CA GLN A 184 -6.16 -8.97 4.68
C GLN A 184 -6.13 -7.88 5.74
N LEU A 185 -5.31 -6.85 5.54
CA LEU A 185 -5.17 -5.73 6.45
C LEU A 185 -5.14 -4.42 5.67
N LEU A 186 -6.03 -3.51 6.07
CA LEU A 186 -5.99 -2.11 5.68
C LEU A 186 -5.73 -1.26 6.92
N TRP A 187 -4.63 -0.51 6.91
CA TRP A 187 -4.26 0.42 7.96
C TRP A 187 -4.09 1.81 7.36
N ILE A 188 -4.87 2.76 7.85
CA ILE A 188 -4.84 4.15 7.42
C ILE A 188 -4.76 5.02 8.68
N GLU A 189 -3.71 5.81 8.78
CA GLU A 189 -3.42 6.66 9.93
C GLU A 189 -3.07 8.08 9.47
N ASP A 190 -3.72 9.09 10.07
CA ASP A 190 -3.42 10.51 9.86
C ASP A 190 -3.43 10.96 8.38
N CYS A 191 -4.32 10.38 7.55
CA CYS A 191 -4.59 10.85 6.18
C CYS A 191 -5.75 11.85 6.19
N GLY A 192 -5.44 13.14 6.33
CA GLY A 192 -6.41 14.21 6.54
C GLY A 192 -7.37 14.46 5.39
N GLY A 193 -6.95 14.23 4.14
CA GLY A 193 -7.78 14.46 2.96
C GLY A 193 -8.68 13.30 2.56
N LEU A 194 -8.56 12.12 3.20
CA LEU A 194 -9.34 10.94 2.82
C LEU A 194 -10.82 11.15 3.17
N GLU A 195 -11.68 11.15 2.16
CA GLU A 195 -13.13 11.34 2.31
C GLU A 195 -13.90 10.02 2.16
N GLU A 196 -13.47 9.15 1.23
CA GLU A 196 -14.08 7.85 0.97
C GLU A 196 -12.99 6.79 0.79
N ILE A 197 -13.19 5.54 1.22
CA ILE A 197 -12.23 4.47 0.92
C ILE A 197 -12.48 3.92 -0.48
N ILE A 198 -13.70 3.45 -0.75
CA ILE A 198 -14.16 3.07 -2.09
C ILE A 198 -15.19 4.10 -2.54
N SER A 199 -14.85 4.87 -3.58
CA SER A 199 -15.74 5.89 -4.12
C SER A 199 -16.87 5.28 -4.94
N SER A 200 -17.97 6.03 -5.06
CA SER A 200 -19.12 5.72 -5.92
C SER A 200 -18.94 6.03 -7.40
N SER A 201 -17.74 6.47 -7.80
CA SER A 201 -17.46 6.88 -9.16
C SER A 201 -17.38 5.68 -10.12
N GLU A 202 -17.99 5.84 -11.30
CA GLU A 202 -17.91 4.87 -12.40
C GLU A 202 -16.52 4.87 -13.09
N GLU A 203 -15.58 5.70 -12.64
CA GLU A 203 -14.30 6.00 -13.30
C GLU A 203 -13.40 4.78 -13.49
N PHE A 204 -13.50 3.78 -12.62
CA PHE A 204 -12.69 2.56 -12.74
C PHE A 204 -13.28 1.54 -13.72
N GLY A 205 -14.53 1.70 -14.17
CA GLY A 205 -15.23 0.69 -15.00
C GLY A 205 -15.32 -0.70 -14.34
N VAL A 206 -14.90 -0.82 -13.07
CA VAL A 206 -15.00 -2.02 -12.25
C VAL A 206 -16.30 -1.90 -11.46
N ALA A 207 -17.28 -2.70 -11.85
CA ALA A 207 -18.51 -2.80 -11.08
C ALA A 207 -18.19 -3.33 -9.68
N TYR A 208 -18.88 -2.80 -8.67
CA TYR A 208 -18.88 -3.35 -7.33
C TYR A 208 -19.17 -4.85 -7.37
N ASP A 209 -18.18 -5.68 -7.05
CA ASP A 209 -18.40 -7.09 -6.81
C ASP A 209 -18.75 -7.31 -5.34
N LYS A 210 -19.68 -8.23 -5.07
CA LYS A 210 -20.01 -8.71 -3.73
C LYS A 210 -18.80 -9.30 -3.00
N ASN A 211 -17.73 -9.62 -3.72
CA ASN A 211 -16.48 -10.14 -3.18
C ASN A 211 -15.50 -9.07 -2.69
N THR A 212 -15.84 -7.78 -2.81
CA THR A 212 -15.04 -6.67 -2.28
C THR A 212 -14.76 -6.89 -0.79
N PHE A 213 -13.48 -6.86 -0.41
CA PHE A 213 -13.02 -7.13 0.96
C PHE A 213 -13.39 -8.51 1.53
N SER A 214 -13.57 -9.53 0.67
CA SER A 214 -13.87 -10.90 1.10
C SER A 214 -12.81 -11.52 2.02
N ASN A 215 -11.53 -11.21 1.79
CA ASN A 215 -10.40 -11.71 2.58
C ASN A 215 -9.95 -10.77 3.70
N LEU A 216 -10.59 -9.62 3.84
CA LEU A 216 -10.20 -8.59 4.79
C LEU A 216 -10.45 -9.08 6.21
N LYS A 217 -9.40 -9.07 7.04
CA LYS A 217 -9.42 -9.51 8.45
C LYS A 217 -9.38 -8.36 9.42
N THR A 218 -8.65 -7.31 9.09
CA THR A 218 -8.43 -6.18 10.00
C THR A 218 -8.56 -4.86 9.29
N PHE A 219 -9.34 -3.97 9.91
CA PHE A 219 -9.54 -2.60 9.49
C PHE A 219 -9.04 -1.66 10.58
N VAL A 220 -8.06 -0.81 10.27
CA VAL A 220 -7.57 0.21 11.20
C VAL A 220 -7.64 1.58 10.54
N LEU A 221 -8.49 2.44 11.09
CA LEU A 221 -8.71 3.80 10.65
C LEU A 221 -8.44 4.73 11.82
N LYS A 222 -7.44 5.61 11.70
CA LYS A 222 -7.05 6.51 12.77
C LYS A 222 -6.77 7.90 12.25
N GLY A 223 -7.26 8.92 12.94
CA GLY A 223 -6.92 10.31 12.60
C GLY A 223 -7.40 10.71 11.21
N LEU A 224 -8.61 10.30 10.82
CA LEU A 224 -9.19 10.58 9.50
C LEU A 224 -10.34 11.59 9.65
N PRO A 225 -10.04 12.90 9.80
CA PRO A 225 -11.03 13.92 10.12
C PRO A 225 -12.10 14.12 9.03
N ASN A 226 -11.78 13.79 7.78
CA ASN A 226 -12.67 13.97 6.64
C ASN A 226 -13.36 12.70 6.14
N LEU A 227 -13.02 11.53 6.69
CA LEU A 227 -13.56 10.25 6.23
C LEU A 227 -15.06 10.16 6.55
N GLN A 228 -15.89 10.10 5.51
CA GLN A 228 -17.36 10.07 5.60
C GLN A 228 -17.90 8.66 5.37
N SER A 229 -17.30 7.90 4.45
CA SER A 229 -17.77 6.56 4.08
C SER A 229 -16.62 5.60 3.78
N ILE A 230 -16.85 4.31 4.05
CA ILE A 230 -15.92 3.23 3.65
C ILE A 230 -16.25 2.75 2.23
N CYS A 231 -17.53 2.67 1.88
CA CYS A 231 -18.00 2.17 0.58
C CYS A 231 -19.38 2.77 0.28
N GLY A 232 -19.64 3.08 -0.99
CA GLY A 232 -20.97 3.54 -1.45
C GLY A 232 -22.09 2.50 -1.30
N MET A 233 -21.75 1.23 -1.05
CA MET A 233 -22.72 0.17 -0.79
C MET A 233 -23.26 0.24 0.65
N ASN A 234 -24.56 -0.03 0.81
CA ASN A 234 -25.20 -0.10 2.12
C ASN A 234 -24.53 -1.13 3.05
N ALA A 235 -24.14 -2.29 2.52
CA ALA A 235 -23.51 -3.35 3.29
C ALA A 235 -22.57 -4.22 2.45
N LEU A 236 -21.50 -4.70 3.09
CA LEU A 236 -20.56 -5.67 2.53
C LEU A 236 -20.56 -6.97 3.37
N PRO A 237 -20.40 -8.16 2.75
CA PRO A 237 -20.50 -9.42 3.48
C PRO A 237 -19.39 -9.64 4.52
N PHE A 238 -18.17 -9.13 4.29
CA PHE A 238 -17.02 -9.26 5.19
C PHE A 238 -16.81 -10.66 5.80
N PRO A 239 -16.78 -11.74 4.99
CA PRO A 239 -16.78 -13.11 5.50
C PRO A 239 -15.54 -13.47 6.32
N SER A 240 -14.45 -12.71 6.22
CA SER A 240 -13.20 -12.94 6.98
C SER A 240 -12.90 -11.89 8.05
N LEU A 241 -13.75 -10.86 8.22
CA LEU A 241 -13.42 -9.70 9.05
C LEU A 241 -13.43 -10.06 10.53
N GLU A 242 -12.31 -9.85 11.21
CA GLU A 242 -12.11 -10.21 12.62
C GLU A 242 -12.05 -8.97 13.52
N THR A 243 -11.53 -7.85 13.03
CA THR A 243 -11.31 -6.65 13.84
C THR A 243 -11.54 -5.37 13.06
N ILE A 244 -12.30 -4.45 13.65
CA ILE A 244 -12.45 -3.06 13.22
C ILE A 244 -11.85 -2.17 14.32
N HIS A 245 -11.03 -1.20 13.97
CA HIS A 245 -10.50 -0.19 14.87
C HIS A 245 -10.68 1.18 14.22
N VAL A 246 -11.49 2.03 14.84
CA VAL A 246 -11.74 3.40 14.39
C VAL A 246 -11.41 4.36 15.53
N ARG A 247 -10.56 5.35 15.28
CA ARG A 247 -10.19 6.35 16.30
C ARG A 247 -9.98 7.72 15.67
N ARG A 248 -10.48 8.81 16.28
CA ARG A 248 -10.37 10.17 15.73
C ARG A 248 -10.88 10.28 14.28
N CYS A 249 -12.04 9.66 14.00
CA CYS A 249 -12.72 9.72 12.70
C CYS A 249 -14.14 10.32 12.85
N PRO A 250 -14.26 11.61 13.21
CA PRO A 250 -15.54 12.22 13.66
C PRO A 250 -16.64 12.29 12.60
N LYS A 251 -16.28 12.21 11.30
CA LYS A 251 -17.26 12.22 10.20
C LYS A 251 -17.71 10.82 9.76
N LEU A 252 -17.04 9.75 10.23
CA LEU A 252 -17.39 8.39 9.87
C LEU A 252 -18.57 7.92 10.73
N ARG A 253 -19.78 8.18 10.23
CA ARG A 253 -21.04 7.91 10.95
C ARG A 253 -21.67 6.57 10.60
N ARG A 254 -21.19 5.87 9.58
CA ARG A 254 -21.76 4.59 9.13
C ARG A 254 -20.65 3.58 8.83
N LEU A 255 -20.93 2.32 9.13
CA LEU A 255 -20.13 1.19 8.71
C LEU A 255 -20.93 0.41 7.64
N PRO A 256 -20.29 -0.12 6.58
CA PRO A 256 -20.97 -0.86 5.52
C PRO A 256 -21.29 -2.28 5.99
N VAL A 257 -22.11 -2.40 7.03
CA VAL A 257 -22.44 -3.66 7.69
C VAL A 257 -23.95 -3.81 7.90
N ASP A 258 -24.46 -5.02 7.68
CA ASP A 258 -25.84 -5.41 7.96
C ASP A 258 -25.90 -6.59 8.94
N SER A 259 -27.08 -7.20 9.08
CA SER A 259 -27.31 -8.40 9.91
C SER A 259 -26.55 -9.66 9.47
N ASN A 260 -26.06 -9.71 8.23
CA ASN A 260 -25.32 -10.84 7.65
C ASN A 260 -23.82 -10.57 7.52
N SER A 261 -23.39 -9.31 7.55
CA SER A 261 -21.98 -8.93 7.51
C SER A 261 -21.18 -9.57 8.65
N ALA A 262 -19.99 -10.09 8.33
CA ALA A 262 -19.02 -10.67 9.26
C ALA A 262 -19.62 -11.67 10.28
N LYS A 263 -20.66 -12.40 9.84
CA LYS A 263 -21.38 -13.34 10.69
C LYS A 263 -20.43 -14.43 11.20
N ASN A 264 -20.28 -14.51 12.52
CA ASN A 264 -19.40 -15.43 13.26
C ASN A 264 -17.88 -15.19 13.10
N THR A 265 -17.46 -14.15 12.37
CA THR A 265 -16.03 -13.86 12.17
C THR A 265 -15.59 -12.62 12.92
N LEU A 266 -16.45 -11.61 13.04
CA LEU A 266 -16.10 -10.40 13.75
C LEU A 266 -15.98 -10.69 15.25
N LYS A 267 -14.80 -10.42 15.79
CA LYS A 267 -14.47 -10.64 17.20
C LYS A 267 -14.48 -9.34 17.97
N LYS A 268 -14.17 -8.22 17.29
CA LYS A 268 -13.80 -6.99 17.97
C LYS A 268 -14.05 -5.73 17.15
N ILE A 269 -14.67 -4.73 17.78
CA ILE A 269 -14.72 -3.35 17.31
C ILE A 269 -14.09 -2.47 18.38
N LYS A 270 -13.04 -1.73 18.03
CA LYS A 270 -12.43 -0.73 18.91
C LYS A 270 -12.74 0.66 18.42
N GLY A 271 -13.09 1.56 19.33
CA GLY A 271 -13.14 2.98 19.03
C GLY A 271 -13.61 3.83 20.19
N GLU A 272 -13.46 5.14 20.05
CA GLU A 272 -13.86 6.12 21.06
C GLU A 272 -15.37 6.02 21.33
N GLU A 273 -15.79 6.15 22.59
CA GLU A 273 -17.21 6.07 23.01
C GLU A 273 -18.09 7.06 22.24
N GLU A 274 -17.60 8.29 22.07
CA GLU A 274 -18.28 9.34 21.31
C GLU A 274 -18.51 8.94 19.83
N TRP A 275 -17.56 8.24 19.23
CA TRP A 275 -17.70 7.74 17.87
C TRP A 275 -18.75 6.64 17.80
N TRP A 276 -18.70 5.68 18.73
CA TRP A 276 -19.64 4.56 18.75
C TRP A 276 -21.09 5.00 18.94
N GLU A 277 -21.35 5.92 19.88
CA GLU A 277 -22.70 6.46 20.08
C GLU A 277 -23.14 7.39 18.95
N GLY A 278 -22.19 7.98 18.21
CA GLY A 278 -22.46 8.77 17.02
C GLY A 278 -22.74 7.95 15.75
N LEU A 279 -22.60 6.61 15.79
CA LEU A 279 -22.89 5.76 14.63
C LEU A 279 -24.39 5.69 14.33
N GLU A 280 -24.71 5.91 13.06
CA GLU A 280 -26.04 5.76 12.48
C GLU A 280 -26.24 4.31 12.04
N TRP A 281 -27.06 3.58 12.78
CA TRP A 281 -27.42 2.19 12.49
C TRP A 281 -28.70 2.12 11.66
N GLU A 282 -28.77 1.18 10.71
CA GLU A 282 -29.98 0.98 9.90
C GLU A 282 -31.18 0.56 10.77
N ASN A 283 -30.95 -0.24 11.81
CA ASN A 283 -31.93 -0.58 12.82
C ASN A 283 -31.28 -1.04 14.14
N GLU A 284 -32.06 -1.02 15.22
CA GLU A 284 -31.60 -1.41 16.57
C GLU A 284 -31.14 -2.85 16.68
N THR A 285 -31.65 -3.76 15.84
CA THR A 285 -31.22 -5.17 15.85
C THR A 285 -29.76 -5.29 15.41
N ILE A 286 -29.34 -4.49 14.42
CA ILE A 286 -27.96 -4.47 13.96
C ILE A 286 -27.05 -3.87 15.05
N LYS A 287 -27.44 -2.73 15.66
CA LYS A 287 -26.70 -2.12 16.78
C LYS A 287 -26.50 -3.12 17.93
N ALA A 288 -27.57 -3.80 18.35
CA ALA A 288 -27.55 -4.76 19.45
C ALA A 288 -26.66 -5.99 19.19
N ARG A 289 -26.46 -6.37 17.92
CA ARG A 289 -25.52 -7.45 17.55
C ARG A 289 -24.07 -7.02 17.71
N PHE A 290 -23.74 -5.83 17.22
CA PHE A 290 -22.36 -5.35 17.18
C PHE A 290 -21.86 -4.78 18.50
N ILE A 291 -22.74 -4.26 19.37
CA ILE A 291 -22.34 -3.74 20.69
C ILE A 291 -21.70 -4.79 21.59
N GLN A 292 -22.04 -6.07 21.40
CA GLN A 292 -21.42 -7.18 22.14
C GLN A 292 -19.94 -7.37 21.80
N MET A 293 -19.49 -6.82 20.68
CA MET A 293 -18.11 -6.90 20.17
C MET A 293 -17.36 -5.58 20.36
N TYR A 294 -18.05 -4.54 20.84
CA TYR A 294 -17.49 -3.20 20.99
C TYR A 294 -16.68 -3.06 22.28
N GLU A 295 -15.50 -2.46 22.15
CA GLU A 295 -14.61 -2.10 23.25
C GLU A 295 -14.10 -0.67 23.06
N CYS A 296 -14.19 0.14 24.11
CA CYS A 296 -13.59 1.49 24.16
C CYS A 296 -12.07 1.43 24.37
#